data_AF-A0A923LGF9-F1
#
_entry.id   AF-A0A923LGF9-F1
#
_cell.length_a   1.000
_cell.length_b   1.000
_cell.length_c   1.000
_cell.angle_alpha   90.00
_cell.angle_beta   90.00
_cell.angle_gamma   90.00
#
_symmetry.space_group_name_H-M   'P 1'
#
loop_
_entity.id
_entity.type
_entity.pdbx_description
1 polymer ?
#
loop_
_entity_poly.entity_id
_entity_poly.type
_entity_poly.pdbx_seq_one_letter_code
_entity_poly.pdbx_strand_id
1 'polypeptide(L)'
;MRIPRREELVPLHNALKELLIFLERNKKAKRPHFCRFLDAMKNNIEIGIHFELKDVEGLGKLLVRDWSAANNRLIGIPDYCVSLEKARKNGDEIVRFISLTEKVGQFFK
;
A
#
# COMPACT_ATOMS: atom_id res chain seq x y z
N MET A 1 -14.83 -0.13 3.57
CA MET A 1 -13.64 0.74 3.49
C MET A 1 -14.11 2.09 3.01
N ARG A 2 -13.70 3.18 3.67
CA ARG A 2 -14.06 4.52 3.23
C ARG A 2 -13.23 4.94 2.01
N ILE A 3 -13.73 5.94 1.30
CA ILE A 3 -13.01 6.59 0.22
C ILE A 3 -12.10 7.69 0.84
N PRO A 4 -10.80 7.75 0.47
CA PRO A 4 -9.91 8.83 0.89
C PRO A 4 -10.38 10.20 0.37
N ARG A 5 -10.21 11.24 1.18
CA ARG A 5 -10.54 12.62 0.80
C ARG A 5 -9.40 13.25 0.00
N ARG A 6 -9.67 14.38 -0.69
CA ARG A 6 -8.68 15.07 -1.54
C ARG A 6 -7.43 15.44 -0.74
N GLU A 7 -7.61 15.98 0.46
CA GLU A 7 -6.54 16.40 1.37
C GLU A 7 -5.68 15.23 1.89
N GLU A 8 -6.17 13.99 1.77
CA GLU A 8 -5.49 12.77 2.22
C GLU A 8 -4.67 12.11 1.11
N LEU A 9 -4.82 12.53 -0.14
CA LEU A 9 -4.12 11.92 -1.27
C LEU A 9 -2.61 12.07 -1.18
N VAL A 10 -2.10 13.26 -0.85
CA VAL A 10 -0.65 13.50 -0.69
C VAL A 10 -0.08 12.69 0.49
N PRO A 11 -0.68 12.72 1.70
CA PRO A 11 -0.28 11.84 2.80
C PRO A 11 -0.30 10.34 2.45
N LEU A 12 -1.35 9.87 1.78
CA LEU A 12 -1.48 8.48 1.34
C LEU A 12 -0.38 8.10 0.35
N HIS A 13 -0.09 8.96 -0.63
CA HIS A 13 0.99 8.75 -1.59
C HIS A 13 2.35 8.64 -0.91
N ASN A 14 2.63 9.47 0.11
CA ASN A 14 3.88 9.39 0.87
C ASN A 14 3.96 8.09 1.68
N ALA A 15 2.86 7.67 2.32
CA ALA A 15 2.80 6.40 3.03
C ALA A 15 3.03 5.19 2.10
N LEU A 16 2.43 5.22 0.89
CA LEU A 16 2.64 4.21 -0.14
C LEU A 16 4.11 4.16 -0.59
N LYS A 17 4.75 5.32 -0.80
CA LYS A 17 6.18 5.39 -1.14
C LYS A 17 7.06 4.74 -0.08
N GLU A 18 6.82 5.03 1.20
CA GLU A 18 7.58 4.43 2.31
C GLU A 18 7.42 2.90 2.36
N LEU A 19 6.19 2.40 2.21
CA LEU A 19 5.92 0.96 2.17
C LEU A 19 6.59 0.27 0.97
N LEU A 20 6.52 0.88 -0.20
CA LEU A 20 7.15 0.34 -1.42
C LEU A 20 8.68 0.31 -1.30
N ILE A 21 9.31 1.36 -0.76
CA ILE A 21 10.76 1.38 -0.47
C ILE A 21 11.15 0.25 0.48
N PHE A 22 10.34 -0.03 1.50
CA PHE A 22 10.58 -1.15 2.41
C PHE A 22 10.54 -2.49 1.65
N LEU A 23 9.54 -2.68 0.78
CA LEU A 23 9.37 -3.91 -0.01
C LEU A 23 10.47 -4.12 -1.05
N GLU A 24 11.07 -3.04 -1.59
CA GLU A 24 12.17 -3.10 -2.55
C GLU A 24 13.53 -3.44 -1.93
N ARG A 25 13.75 -3.08 -0.66
CA ARG A 25 15.03 -3.36 0.04
C ARG A 25 15.29 -4.86 0.20
N ASN A 26 14.28 -5.71 0.05
CA ASN A 26 14.38 -7.15 0.16
C ASN A 26 14.80 -7.81 -1.17
N LYS A 27 15.89 -7.33 -1.78
CA LYS A 27 16.35 -7.68 -3.16
C LYS A 27 16.61 -9.18 -3.42
N LYS A 28 16.71 -10.01 -2.38
CA LYS A 28 16.94 -11.47 -2.52
C LYS A 28 15.67 -12.28 -2.78
N ALA A 29 14.49 -11.70 -2.57
CA ALA A 29 13.22 -12.37 -2.79
C ALA A 29 12.48 -11.79 -4.01
N LYS A 30 11.73 -12.64 -4.72
CA LYS A 30 10.79 -12.18 -5.74
C LYS A 30 9.83 -11.18 -5.11
N ARG A 31 9.70 -9.99 -5.72
CA ARG A 31 8.80 -8.94 -5.24
C ARG A 31 7.38 -9.51 -5.08
N PRO A 32 6.71 -9.31 -3.93
CA PRO A 32 5.37 -9.86 -3.71
C PRO A 32 4.38 -9.40 -4.76
N HIS A 33 3.45 -10.29 -5.14
CA HIS A 33 2.45 -10.00 -6.18
C HIS A 33 1.64 -8.73 -5.84
N PHE A 34 1.22 -8.57 -4.58
CA PHE A 34 0.36 -7.47 -4.16
C PHE A 34 0.99 -6.08 -4.36
N CYS A 35 2.31 -5.98 -4.50
CA CYS A 35 3.00 -4.71 -4.74
C CYS A 35 2.49 -3.99 -5.99
N ARG A 36 2.00 -4.73 -7.01
CA ARG A 36 1.43 -4.11 -8.22
C ARG A 36 0.23 -3.20 -7.92
N PHE A 37 -0.56 -3.54 -6.91
CA PHE A 37 -1.72 -2.74 -6.51
C PHE A 37 -1.28 -1.49 -5.76
N LEU A 38 -0.26 -1.62 -4.90
CA LEU A 38 0.34 -0.48 -4.20
C LEU A 38 1.01 0.51 -5.17
N ASP A 39 1.70 0.00 -6.18
CA ASP A 39 2.26 0.82 -7.28
C ASP A 39 1.17 1.55 -8.04
N ALA A 40 0.09 0.84 -8.41
CA ALA A 40 -1.05 1.43 -9.11
C ALA A 40 -1.68 2.55 -8.28
N MET A 41 -1.89 2.33 -6.98
CA MET A 41 -2.40 3.37 -6.07
C MET A 41 -1.48 4.59 -6.04
N LYS A 42 -0.17 4.40 -5.86
CA LYS A 42 0.82 5.49 -5.84
C LYS A 42 0.77 6.28 -7.14
N ASN A 43 0.86 5.58 -8.28
CA ASN A 43 0.90 6.21 -9.60
C ASN A 43 -0.42 6.93 -9.93
N ASN A 44 -1.57 6.36 -9.60
CA ASN A 44 -2.87 7.00 -9.83
C ASN A 44 -3.02 8.29 -9.01
N ILE A 45 -2.52 8.31 -7.78
CA ILE A 45 -2.49 9.54 -6.96
C ILE A 45 -1.53 10.56 -7.58
N GLU A 46 -0.32 10.14 -7.97
CA GLU A 46 0.70 11.01 -8.57
C GLU A 46 0.19 11.66 -9.87
N ILE A 47 -0.44 10.87 -10.75
CA ILE A 47 -1.14 11.36 -11.96
C ILE A 47 -2.28 12.31 -11.57
N GLY A 48 -3.11 11.92 -10.61
CA GLY A 48 -4.26 12.72 -10.19
C GLY A 48 -3.88 14.09 -9.62
N ILE A 49 -2.76 14.17 -8.90
CA ILE A 49 -2.20 15.44 -8.40
C ILE A 49 -1.63 16.26 -9.55
N HIS A 50 -0.84 15.65 -10.44
CA HIS A 50 -0.16 16.36 -11.52
C HIS A 50 -1.14 16.99 -12.53
N PHE A 51 -2.26 16.31 -12.82
CA PHE A 51 -3.27 16.78 -13.77
C PHE A 51 -4.49 17.44 -13.10
N GLU A 52 -4.39 17.83 -11.84
CA GLU A 52 -5.46 18.49 -11.08
C GLU A 52 -6.82 17.78 -11.21
N LEU A 53 -6.84 16.45 -11.03
CA LEU A 53 -8.00 15.62 -11.30
C LEU A 53 -9.25 16.17 -10.57
N LYS A 54 -10.31 16.40 -11.36
CA LYS A 54 -11.60 16.88 -10.84
C LYS A 54 -12.38 15.75 -10.15
N ASP A 55 -12.31 14.54 -10.69
CA ASP A 55 -12.99 13.35 -10.16
C ASP A 55 -12.18 12.65 -9.05
N VAL A 56 -12.19 13.25 -7.85
CA VAL A 56 -11.54 12.66 -6.67
C VAL A 56 -12.26 11.41 -6.19
N GLU A 57 -13.58 11.36 -6.33
CA GLU A 57 -14.38 10.23 -5.86
C GLU A 57 -14.10 8.97 -6.69
N GLY A 58 -14.01 9.10 -8.02
CA GLY A 58 -13.64 8.02 -8.92
C GLY A 58 -12.23 7.49 -8.66
N LEU A 59 -11.25 8.39 -8.49
CA LEU A 59 -9.90 8.00 -8.06
C LEU A 59 -9.96 7.26 -6.71
N GLY A 60 -10.69 7.81 -5.75
CA GLY A 60 -10.87 7.23 -4.43
C GLY A 60 -11.44 5.80 -4.49
N LYS A 61 -12.45 5.54 -5.33
CA LYS A 61 -12.99 4.19 -5.57
C LYS A 61 -11.95 3.22 -6.13
N LEU A 62 -11.10 3.68 -7.06
CA LEU A 62 -9.97 2.87 -7.57
C LEU A 62 -8.97 2.53 -6.46
N LEU A 63 -8.65 3.49 -5.60
CA LEU A 63 -7.76 3.27 -4.46
C LEU A 63 -8.34 2.26 -3.46
N VAL A 64 -9.64 2.31 -3.18
CA VAL A 64 -10.32 1.32 -2.33
C VAL A 64 -10.23 -0.08 -2.95
N ARG A 65 -10.50 -0.21 -4.26
CA ARG A 65 -10.39 -1.49 -4.97
C ARG A 65 -8.98 -2.07 -4.87
N ASP A 66 -7.97 -1.27 -5.15
CA ASP A 66 -6.57 -1.71 -5.18
C ASP A 66 -6.06 -2.02 -3.77
N TRP A 67 -6.48 -1.25 -2.76
CA TRP A 67 -6.20 -1.58 -1.36
C TRP A 67 -6.85 -2.89 -0.92
N SER A 68 -8.09 -3.16 -1.37
CA SER A 68 -8.76 -4.45 -1.14
C SER A 68 -7.99 -5.61 -1.76
N ALA A 69 -7.51 -5.42 -2.99
CA ALA A 69 -6.75 -6.44 -3.71
C ALA A 69 -5.38 -6.70 -3.05
N ALA A 70 -4.71 -5.64 -2.59
CA ALA A 70 -3.46 -5.77 -1.83
C ALA A 70 -3.65 -6.51 -0.49
N ASN A 71 -4.83 -6.41 0.11
CA ASN A 71 -5.19 -7.07 1.37
C ASN A 71 -5.92 -8.41 1.19
N ASN A 72 -5.81 -9.04 0.02
CA ASN A 72 -6.32 -10.40 -0.17
C ASN A 72 -5.69 -11.35 0.88
N ARG A 73 -6.53 -12.14 1.57
CA ARG A 73 -6.08 -13.00 2.69
C ARG A 73 -5.11 -14.11 2.27
N LEU A 74 -5.18 -14.57 1.02
CA LEU A 74 -4.42 -15.73 0.53
C LEU A 74 -3.14 -15.35 -0.20
N ILE A 75 -3.10 -14.17 -0.83
CA ILE A 75 -1.97 -13.76 -1.71
C ILE A 75 -1.49 -12.33 -1.46
N GLY A 76 -2.04 -11.66 -0.45
CA GLY A 76 -1.81 -10.25 -0.16
C GLY A 76 -0.90 -9.99 1.03
N ILE A 77 -1.04 -8.79 1.60
CA ILE A 77 -0.31 -8.33 2.78
C ILE A 77 -0.37 -9.32 3.96
N PRO A 78 -1.54 -9.90 4.32
CA PRO A 78 -1.61 -10.84 5.44
C PRO A 78 -0.74 -12.10 5.24
N ASP A 79 -0.78 -12.70 4.06
CA ASP A 79 0.02 -13.90 3.73
C ASP A 79 1.52 -13.61 3.74
N TYR A 80 1.91 -12.42 3.25
CA TYR A 80 3.29 -11.98 3.30
C TYR A 80 3.78 -11.72 4.73
N CYS A 81 2.94 -11.17 5.60
CA CYS A 81 3.26 -10.99 7.02
C CYS A 81 3.57 -12.33 7.70
N VAL A 82 2.72 -13.34 7.49
CA VAL A 82 2.94 -14.71 8.00
C VAL A 82 4.23 -15.31 7.42
N SER A 83 4.51 -15.06 6.15
CA SER A 83 5.74 -15.53 5.50
C SER A 83 7.00 -14.89 6.09
N LEU A 84 6.95 -13.59 6.44
CA LEU A 84 8.05 -12.91 7.13
C LEU A 84 8.31 -13.50 8.52
N GLU A 85 7.26 -13.76 9.29
CA GLU A 85 7.34 -14.39 10.61
C GLU A 85 7.98 -15.79 10.54
N LYS A 86 7.53 -16.62 9.58
CA LYS A 86 8.07 -17.97 9.36
C LYS A 86 9.54 -17.96 8.92
N ALA A 87 9.94 -16.97 8.13
CA ALA A 87 11.31 -16.84 7.66
C ALA A 87 12.31 -16.42 8.75
N ARG A 88 11.88 -16.25 10.01
CA ARG A 88 12.69 -15.72 11.13
C ARG A 88 13.40 -14.42 10.76
N LYS A 89 12.72 -13.57 9.99
CA LYS A 89 13.16 -12.20 9.73
C LYS A 89 13.31 -11.45 11.05
N ASN A 90 14.21 -10.47 11.09
CA ASN A 90 14.42 -9.64 12.29
C ASN A 90 13.06 -9.08 12.76
N GLY A 91 12.74 -9.21 14.05
CA GLY A 91 11.48 -8.73 14.63
C GLY A 91 11.21 -7.26 14.31
N ASP A 92 12.27 -6.43 14.25
CA ASP A 92 12.17 -5.02 13.87
C ASP A 92 11.68 -4.83 12.42
N GLU A 93 12.06 -5.72 11.48
CA GLU A 93 11.57 -5.66 10.10
C GLU A 93 10.08 -5.99 10.02
N ILE A 94 9.62 -6.96 10.83
CA ILE A 94 8.21 -7.35 10.88
C ILE A 94 7.36 -6.22 11.47
N VAL A 95 7.78 -5.67 12.62
CA VAL A 95 7.11 -4.52 13.26
C VAL A 95 7.06 -3.32 12.32
N ARG A 96 8.17 -3.04 11.62
CA ARG A 96 8.23 -1.96 10.64
C ARG A 96 7.28 -2.20 9.46
N PHE A 97 7.19 -3.42 8.96
CA PHE A 97 6.23 -3.78 7.91
C PHE A 97 4.79 -3.52 8.36
N ILE A 98 4.41 -4.04 9.54
CA ILE A 98 3.07 -3.85 10.13
C ILE A 98 2.77 -2.36 10.26
N SER A 99 3.69 -1.57 10.84
CA SER A 99 3.53 -0.13 11.01
C SER A 99 3.30 0.59 9.67
N LEU A 100 4.07 0.25 8.63
CA LEU A 100 3.91 0.86 7.31
C LEU A 100 2.58 0.47 6.65
N THR A 101 2.15 -0.79 6.80
CA THR A 101 0.84 -1.23 6.27
C THR A 101 -0.33 -0.56 6.98
N GLU A 102 -0.25 -0.38 8.30
CA GLU A 102 -1.25 0.33 9.10
C GLU A 102 -1.30 1.83 8.75
N LYS A 103 -0.14 2.45 8.51
CA LYS A 103 -0.03 3.85 8.05
C LYS A 103 -0.73 4.07 6.70
N VAL A 104 -0.79 3.08 5.82
CA VAL A 104 -1.59 3.12 4.59
C VAL A 104 -3.05 2.78 4.89
N GLY A 105 -3.30 1.78 5.72
CA GLY A 105 -4.65 1.30 6.05
C GLY A 105 -5.56 2.33 6.69
N GLN A 106 -5.02 3.27 7.49
CA GLN A 106 -5.81 4.32 8.15
C GLN A 106 -6.60 5.23 7.18
N PHE A 107 -6.16 5.34 5.91
CA PHE A 107 -6.86 6.14 4.90
C PHE A 107 -8.15 5.48 4.39
N PHE A 108 -8.36 4.20 4.72
CA PHE A 108 -9.48 3.36 4.26
C PHE A 108 -10.39 2.89 5.40
N LYS A 109 -10.08 3.28 6.64
CA LYS A 109 -10.91 3.06 7.84
C LYS A 109 -11.99 4.12 7.91
#